data_AF-A0ABD6AX49-F1
#
_entry.id   AF-A0ABD6AX49-F1
#
_cell.length_a   1.000
_cell.length_b   1.000
_cell.length_c   1.000
_cell.angle_alpha   90.00
_cell.angle_beta   90.00
_cell.angle_gamma   90.00
#
_symmetry.space_group_name_H-M   'P 1'
#
loop_
_entity.id
_entity.type
_entity.pdbx_description
1 polymer ?
#
loop_
_entity_poly.entity_id
_entity_poly.type
_entity_poly.pdbx_seq_one_letter_code
_entity_poly.pdbx_strand_id
1 'polypeptide(L)'
;MVIRVDECLSVQSIKNPLRPLLRSFAGEMQPLLEEGSDPPLTTPEVLAQVRTEWVWQSYITYLIDPGQPHGFGGTFTDAFLEACQAAGAFDTDLLHPDRSRVEVESEVGVQGRRADILVYHPERWFLLLELKVDSPEGEDQTADYATAQSIGPLGVSEYPEESRFYGFASPTIPRDIHPAFQGVRWESVGSQFAEARNHLSLTTYPTRSIVQLDDFIATVRTAMTEQDTDTREKARLYFEYREEIDAAEKAVTDLVKDELRHDWTTVFTEKESAPSFWDDSWHFPAIGYNHGQFARTSWQTPNGINVHFKHHPDEENFRAGEIDFRLDIGAPKEVRDGEDGRQPLREEFLRLLDERQVKIPESATVVAEARWEGSRSIGDTD
;
A
#
# COMPACT_ATOMS: atom_id res chain seq x y z
N MET A 1 6.21 2.41 -36.44
CA MET A 1 6.46 3.55 -35.53
C MET A 1 5.12 4.09 -35.09
N VAL A 2 4.68 3.76 -33.88
CA VAL A 2 3.75 4.62 -33.14
C VAL A 2 4.65 5.70 -32.58
N ILE A 3 4.50 6.95 -33.01
CA ILE A 3 5.13 8.05 -32.27
C ILE A 3 4.25 8.17 -31.02
N ARG A 4 4.58 7.45 -29.94
CA ARG A 4 4.05 7.80 -28.63
C ARG A 4 4.77 9.08 -28.25
N VAL A 5 4.06 10.18 -28.44
CA VAL A 5 4.41 11.39 -27.73
C VAL A 5 3.84 11.17 -26.35
N ASP A 6 4.71 10.99 -25.36
CA ASP A 6 4.35 10.83 -23.95
C ASP A 6 3.82 12.17 -23.38
N GLU A 7 2.80 12.70 -24.05
CA GLU A 7 1.84 13.63 -23.48
C GLU A 7 0.56 12.81 -23.28
N CYS A 8 0.59 11.93 -22.26
CA CYS A 8 -0.63 11.34 -21.72
C CYS A 8 -1.49 12.50 -21.22
N LEU A 9 -2.60 12.74 -21.90
CA LEU A 9 -3.66 13.59 -21.40
C LEU A 9 -4.65 12.69 -20.67
N SER A 10 -4.38 12.37 -19.39
CA SER A 10 -5.41 11.73 -18.57
C SER A 10 -6.47 12.78 -18.23
N VAL A 11 -7.70 12.59 -18.67
CA VAL A 11 -8.81 13.46 -18.24
C VAL A 11 -9.34 12.89 -16.94
N GLN A 12 -8.70 13.21 -15.82
CA GLN A 12 -9.27 12.96 -14.51
C GLN A 12 -10.33 14.03 -14.22
N SER A 13 -11.60 13.69 -14.50
CA SER A 13 -12.82 14.12 -13.77
C SER A 13 -14.00 14.26 -14.74
N ILE A 14 -14.67 13.14 -15.00
CA ILE A 14 -16.10 13.18 -15.27
C ILE A 14 -16.75 12.89 -13.91
N LYS A 15 -17.45 13.88 -13.33
CA LYS A 15 -18.15 13.70 -12.06
C LYS A 15 -19.19 12.59 -12.23
N ASN A 16 -18.86 11.48 -11.61
CA ASN A 16 -19.40 10.15 -11.83
C ASN A 16 -20.93 10.06 -11.60
N PRO A 17 -21.74 9.56 -12.57
CA PRO A 17 -23.17 9.29 -12.37
C PRO A 17 -23.46 8.17 -11.35
N LEU A 18 -22.43 7.45 -10.88
CA LEU A 18 -22.53 6.36 -9.89
C LEU A 18 -22.60 6.82 -8.42
N ARG A 19 -22.38 8.12 -8.16
CA ARG A 19 -22.37 8.70 -6.81
C ARG A 19 -23.65 8.49 -5.98
N PRO A 20 -24.86 8.54 -6.56
CA PRO A 20 -26.09 8.29 -5.82
C PRO A 20 -26.25 6.83 -5.37
N LEU A 21 -25.83 5.87 -6.21
CA LEU A 21 -25.90 4.44 -5.89
C LEU A 21 -24.97 4.08 -4.73
N LEU A 22 -23.74 4.59 -4.73
CA LEU A 22 -22.78 4.36 -3.65
C LEU A 22 -23.21 4.97 -2.31
N ARG A 23 -23.97 6.08 -2.32
CA ARG A 23 -24.55 6.66 -1.09
C ARG A 23 -25.72 5.84 -0.54
N SER A 24 -26.55 5.28 -1.40
CA SER A 24 -27.64 4.40 -0.98
C SER A 24 -27.07 3.16 -0.29
N PHE A 25 -26.05 2.55 -0.91
CA PHE A 25 -25.35 1.40 -0.38
C PHE A 25 -24.67 1.68 0.96
N ALA A 26 -23.98 2.82 1.09
CA ALA A 26 -23.37 3.22 2.36
C ALA A 26 -24.39 3.46 3.50
N GLY A 27 -25.59 3.95 3.17
CA GLY A 27 -26.66 4.19 4.15
C GLY A 27 -27.30 2.90 4.70
N GLU A 28 -27.28 1.82 3.91
CA GLU A 28 -27.84 0.52 4.29
C GLU A 28 -26.93 -0.27 5.24
N MET A 29 -25.62 0.03 5.25
CA MET A 29 -24.61 -0.66 6.08
C MET A 29 -24.45 -0.08 7.50
N GLN A 30 -24.89 1.17 7.73
CA GLN A 30 -24.69 1.90 8.99
C GLN A 30 -25.27 1.23 10.26
N PRO A 31 -26.47 0.60 10.24
CA PRO A 31 -27.10 0.06 11.45
C PRO A 31 -26.48 -1.25 11.97
N LEU A 32 -25.57 -1.87 11.22
CA LEU A 32 -25.02 -3.20 11.52
C LEU A 32 -23.78 -3.16 12.45
N LEU A 33 -23.32 -1.97 12.82
CA LEU A 33 -22.04 -1.75 13.52
C LEU A 33 -22.17 -1.45 15.03
N GLU A 34 -23.38 -1.39 15.58
CA GLU A 34 -23.63 -0.85 16.93
C GLU A 34 -24.26 -1.88 17.88
N GLU A 35 -23.53 -2.88 18.38
CA GLU A 35 -24.01 -3.64 19.57
C GLU A 35 -22.91 -4.39 20.34
N GLY A 36 -22.54 -3.88 21.52
CA GLY A 36 -21.68 -4.59 22.50
C GLY A 36 -21.39 -3.73 23.74
N SER A 37 -21.52 -4.29 24.95
CA SER A 37 -21.09 -3.61 26.18
C SER A 37 -19.63 -3.94 26.45
N ASP A 38 -18.75 -3.04 26.02
CA ASP A 38 -17.31 -3.25 26.11
C ASP A 38 -16.79 -3.17 27.56
N PRO A 39 -15.71 -3.90 27.88
CA PRO A 39 -14.97 -3.67 29.12
C PRO A 39 -14.51 -2.21 29.23
N PRO A 40 -14.20 -1.71 30.45
CA PRO A 40 -13.70 -0.35 30.61
C PRO A 40 -12.46 -0.13 29.76
N LEU A 41 -12.46 0.98 29.03
CA LEU A 41 -11.41 1.33 28.09
C LEU A 41 -10.05 1.49 28.78
N THR A 42 -9.02 0.96 28.13
CA THR A 42 -7.60 1.20 28.38
C THR A 42 -7.21 2.64 28.10
N THR A 43 -6.06 3.08 28.59
CA THR A 43 -5.56 4.44 28.32
C THR A 43 -5.41 4.73 26.83
N PRO A 44 -4.83 3.84 25.99
CA PRO A 44 -4.78 4.04 24.55
C PRO A 44 -6.17 4.11 23.90
N GLU A 45 -7.15 3.32 24.36
CA GLU A 45 -8.54 3.38 23.88
C GLU A 45 -9.20 4.72 24.21
N VAL A 46 -9.04 5.21 25.45
CA VAL A 46 -9.56 6.52 25.86
C VAL A 46 -8.97 7.66 25.03
N LEU A 47 -7.70 7.54 24.63
CA LEU A 47 -7.00 8.54 23.81
C LEU A 47 -7.24 8.36 22.30
N ALA A 48 -7.96 7.31 21.88
CA ALA A 48 -8.10 6.89 20.49
C ALA A 48 -6.74 6.65 19.79
N GLN A 49 -5.77 6.10 20.53
CA GLN A 49 -4.40 5.83 20.09
C GLN A 49 -4.03 4.33 20.11
N VAL A 50 -5.00 3.43 20.26
CA VAL A 50 -4.79 1.95 20.21
C VAL A 50 -4.04 1.52 18.97
N ARG A 51 -4.29 2.21 17.86
CA ARG A 51 -3.75 1.94 16.53
C ARG A 51 -2.43 2.67 16.25
N THR A 52 -1.89 3.38 17.23
CA THR A 52 -0.68 4.20 17.07
C THR A 52 0.56 3.42 17.48
N GLU A 53 1.43 3.11 16.51
CA GLU A 53 2.68 2.35 16.71
C GLU A 53 3.56 2.93 17.81
N TRP A 54 3.74 4.26 17.82
CA TRP A 54 4.53 4.94 18.85
C TRP A 54 4.03 4.70 20.29
N VAL A 55 2.71 4.55 20.49
CA VAL A 55 2.16 4.25 21.82
C VAL A 55 2.56 2.85 22.25
N TRP A 56 2.46 1.86 21.36
CA TRP A 56 2.86 0.49 21.62
C TRP A 56 4.35 0.39 21.89
N GLN A 57 5.16 1.01 21.04
CA GLN A 57 6.61 1.12 21.20
C GLN A 57 6.97 1.73 22.56
N SER A 58 6.32 2.84 22.95
CA SER A 58 6.57 3.50 24.23
C SER A 58 6.22 2.60 25.42
N TYR A 59 5.07 1.93 25.37
CA TYR A 59 4.65 1.01 26.44
C TYR A 59 5.60 -0.17 26.57
N ILE A 60 5.90 -0.85 25.46
CA ILE A 60 6.72 -2.05 25.52
C ILE A 60 8.16 -1.71 25.92
N THR A 61 8.75 -0.65 25.35
CA THR A 61 10.09 -0.18 25.73
C THR A 61 10.15 0.12 27.23
N TYR A 62 9.15 0.83 27.76
CA TYR A 62 9.08 1.11 29.20
C TYR A 62 8.97 -0.16 30.04
N LEU A 63 8.21 -1.16 29.61
CA LEU A 63 7.98 -2.39 30.39
C LEU A 63 9.16 -3.36 30.35
N ILE A 64 9.90 -3.44 29.23
CA ILE A 64 10.98 -4.40 29.03
C ILE A 64 12.36 -3.88 29.41
N ASP A 65 12.51 -2.58 29.67
CA ASP A 65 13.78 -1.98 30.09
C ASP A 65 13.97 -2.09 31.61
N PRO A 66 14.86 -2.96 32.13
CA PRO A 66 15.06 -3.12 33.57
C PRO A 66 15.50 -1.84 34.30
N GLY A 67 16.04 -0.85 33.57
CA GLY A 67 16.47 0.44 34.09
C GLY A 67 15.33 1.43 34.35
N GLN A 68 14.13 1.17 33.83
CA GLN A 68 12.97 2.04 34.00
C GLN A 68 12.34 1.91 35.40
N PRO A 69 11.71 2.98 35.92
CA PRO A 69 11.16 3.01 37.27
C PRO A 69 9.82 2.26 37.43
N HIS A 70 9.55 1.23 36.64
CA HIS A 70 8.36 0.37 36.82
C HIS A 70 8.52 -0.62 37.99
N GLY A 71 9.75 -0.96 38.36
CA GLY A 71 10.05 -1.80 39.53
C GLY A 71 9.89 -3.30 39.31
N PHE A 72 9.74 -3.76 38.06
CA PHE A 72 9.66 -5.19 37.71
C PHE A 72 11.05 -5.84 37.52
N GLY A 73 12.14 -5.05 37.55
CA GLY A 73 13.46 -5.53 37.18
C GLY A 73 13.44 -6.14 35.78
N GLY A 74 14.16 -7.25 35.59
CA GLY A 74 14.21 -7.97 34.31
C GLY A 74 13.03 -8.89 34.01
N THR A 75 11.98 -8.94 34.84
CA THR A 75 10.89 -9.93 34.67
C THR A 75 10.20 -9.83 33.32
N PHE A 76 9.89 -8.61 32.85
CA PHE A 76 9.23 -8.43 31.54
C PHE A 76 10.20 -8.41 30.38
N THR A 77 11.48 -8.12 30.62
CA THR A 77 12.56 -8.38 29.67
C THR A 77 12.64 -9.88 29.37
N ASP A 78 12.65 -10.72 30.40
CA ASP A 78 12.68 -12.18 30.27
C ASP A 78 11.44 -12.68 29.52
N ALA A 79 10.23 -12.28 29.96
CA ALA A 79 8.98 -12.66 29.31
C ALA A 79 8.93 -12.25 27.83
N PHE A 80 9.46 -11.07 27.50
CA PHE A 80 9.55 -10.60 26.12
C PHE A 80 10.52 -11.44 25.28
N LEU A 81 11.70 -11.74 25.82
CA LEU A 81 12.71 -12.56 25.13
C LEU A 81 12.28 -14.03 25.00
N GLU A 82 11.49 -14.56 25.94
CA GLU A 82 10.82 -15.85 25.83
C GLU A 82 9.79 -15.86 24.70
N ALA A 83 9.00 -14.79 24.53
CA ALA A 83 8.12 -14.63 23.37
C ALA A 83 8.90 -14.63 22.05
N CYS A 84 10.05 -13.93 22.03
CA CYS A 84 10.94 -13.90 20.86
C CYS A 84 11.55 -15.27 20.56
N GLN A 85 11.97 -16.02 21.58
CA GLN A 85 12.50 -17.37 21.40
C GLN A 85 11.45 -18.33 20.85
N ALA A 86 10.21 -18.26 21.33
CA ALA A 86 9.12 -19.08 20.80
C ALA A 86 8.88 -18.82 19.30
N ALA A 87 9.18 -17.62 18.83
CA ALA A 87 9.15 -17.23 17.41
C ALA A 87 10.45 -17.54 16.64
N GLY A 88 11.49 -18.05 17.30
CA GLY A 88 12.82 -18.23 16.72
C GLY A 88 13.62 -16.93 16.56
N ALA A 89 13.10 -15.80 17.04
CA ALA A 89 13.70 -14.47 16.94
C ALA A 89 14.79 -14.21 17.98
N PHE A 90 15.02 -15.12 18.92
CA PHE A 90 16.06 -14.98 19.95
C PHE A 90 16.47 -16.35 20.52
N ASP A 91 17.69 -16.43 21.07
CA ASP A 91 18.16 -17.60 21.81
C ASP A 91 18.35 -17.26 23.30
N THR A 92 17.46 -17.77 24.16
CA THR A 92 17.53 -17.48 25.60
C THR A 92 18.69 -18.16 26.32
N ASP A 93 19.40 -19.10 25.68
CA ASP A 93 20.63 -19.65 26.25
C ASP A 93 21.72 -18.56 26.40
N LEU A 94 21.61 -17.46 25.61
CA LEU A 94 22.51 -16.31 25.66
C LEU A 94 22.20 -15.31 26.79
N LEU A 95 21.07 -15.45 27.50
CA LEU A 95 20.68 -14.55 28.61
C LEU A 95 21.50 -14.74 29.90
N HIS A 96 22.11 -15.93 30.10
CA HIS A 96 22.72 -16.26 31.38
C HIS A 96 24.21 -15.86 31.45
N PRO A 97 24.75 -15.26 32.55
CA PRO A 97 24.13 -14.92 33.84
C PRO A 97 23.84 -13.43 34.08
N ASP A 98 24.26 -12.48 33.23
CA ASP A 98 24.32 -11.06 33.62
C ASP A 98 23.17 -10.21 33.05
N ARG A 99 21.95 -10.56 33.46
CA ARG A 99 20.70 -9.81 33.12
C ARG A 99 20.75 -8.34 33.50
N SER A 100 21.65 -7.97 34.43
CA SER A 100 21.80 -6.60 34.93
C SER A 100 22.40 -5.63 33.91
N ARG A 101 22.92 -6.14 32.79
CA ARG A 101 23.54 -5.37 31.70
C ARG A 101 22.75 -5.35 30.41
N VAL A 102 21.51 -5.86 30.42
CA VAL A 102 20.64 -5.73 29.25
C VAL A 102 20.20 -4.28 29.16
N GLU A 103 20.43 -3.69 27.99
CA GLU A 103 20.05 -2.33 27.65
C GLU A 103 18.94 -2.37 26.60
N VAL A 104 18.03 -1.40 26.69
CA VAL A 104 16.91 -1.25 25.78
C VAL A 104 16.91 0.18 25.26
N GLU A 105 17.03 0.33 23.96
CA GLU A 105 16.90 1.62 23.28
C GLU A 105 15.68 1.58 22.35
N SER A 106 15.04 2.73 22.17
CA SER A 106 13.98 2.91 21.19
C SER A 106 14.42 3.92 20.15
N GLU A 107 13.79 3.90 18.96
CA GLU A 107 14.00 4.91 17.93
C GLU A 107 15.47 4.95 17.46
N VAL A 108 16.08 3.77 17.28
CA VAL A 108 17.52 3.60 17.07
C VAL A 108 17.91 3.82 15.61
N GLY A 109 18.89 4.69 15.37
CA GLY A 109 19.35 5.01 14.02
C GLY A 109 20.06 3.85 13.32
N VAL A 110 19.62 3.53 12.10
CA VAL A 110 20.23 2.50 11.24
C VAL A 110 20.34 3.04 9.82
N GLN A 111 21.56 3.37 9.37
CA GLN A 111 21.85 3.82 7.99
C GLN A 111 20.90 4.92 7.44
N GLY A 112 20.52 5.89 8.26
CA GLY A 112 19.62 6.99 7.87
C GLY A 112 18.13 6.68 8.00
N ARG A 113 17.79 5.47 8.45
CA ARG A 113 16.48 5.04 8.93
C ARG A 113 16.51 4.83 10.44
N ARG A 114 15.39 4.33 10.99
CA ARG A 114 15.20 4.20 12.42
C ARG A 114 14.44 2.92 12.74
N ALA A 115 15.09 2.02 13.47
CA ALA A 115 14.45 0.84 14.01
C ALA A 115 13.71 1.19 15.30
N ASP A 116 12.62 0.47 15.58
CA ASP A 116 11.73 0.81 16.68
C ASP A 116 12.35 0.51 18.04
N ILE A 117 12.94 -0.68 18.22
CA ILE A 117 13.54 -1.09 19.49
C ILE A 117 14.83 -1.88 19.25
N LEU A 118 15.85 -1.60 20.05
CA LEU A 118 17.06 -2.39 20.19
C LEU A 118 17.15 -2.92 21.62
N VAL A 119 17.15 -4.23 21.79
CA VAL A 119 17.45 -4.88 23.07
C VAL A 119 18.81 -5.53 22.93
N TYR A 120 19.76 -5.24 23.81
CA TYR A 120 21.11 -5.78 23.65
C TYR A 120 21.84 -5.98 24.95
N HIS A 121 22.82 -6.88 24.90
CA HIS A 121 23.88 -6.97 25.90
C HIS A 121 25.17 -6.44 25.26
N PRO A 122 25.84 -5.41 25.81
CA PRO A 122 26.96 -4.71 25.16
C PRO A 122 28.10 -5.60 24.63
N GLU A 123 28.31 -6.78 25.23
CA GLU A 123 29.43 -7.67 24.88
C GLU A 123 29.00 -9.02 24.27
N ARG A 124 27.70 -9.28 24.05
CA ARG A 124 27.24 -10.66 23.76
C ARG A 124 26.31 -10.78 22.58
N TRP A 125 25.20 -10.06 22.59
CA TRP A 125 24.15 -10.21 21.59
C TRP A 125 23.36 -8.91 21.44
N PHE A 126 22.67 -8.78 20.31
CA PHE A 126 21.62 -7.78 20.13
C PHE A 126 20.41 -8.39 19.44
N LEU A 127 19.24 -7.82 19.74
CA LEU A 127 17.96 -8.07 19.11
C LEU A 127 17.42 -6.73 18.62
N LEU A 128 17.38 -6.56 17.30
CA LEU A 128 16.76 -5.40 16.64
C LEU A 128 15.31 -5.74 16.27
N LEU A 129 14.40 -4.83 16.57
CA LEU A 129 12.96 -5.03 16.39
C LEU A 129 12.37 -3.93 15.52
N GLU A 130 11.57 -4.38 14.55
CA GLU A 130 10.59 -3.56 13.84
C GLU A 130 9.20 -3.93 14.35
N LEU A 131 8.38 -2.94 14.70
CA LEU A 131 7.03 -3.09 15.23
C LEU A 131 6.00 -2.62 14.20
N LYS A 132 4.88 -3.35 14.12
CA LYS A 132 3.68 -2.95 13.38
C LYS A 132 2.44 -3.24 14.20
N VAL A 133 1.47 -2.33 14.19
CA VAL A 133 0.19 -2.51 14.91
C VAL A 133 -0.96 -2.80 13.96
N ASP A 134 -0.98 -2.25 12.75
CA ASP A 134 -2.17 -2.30 11.88
C ASP A 134 -1.97 -2.71 10.43
N SER A 135 -0.74 -2.82 9.95
CA SER A 135 -0.49 -3.20 8.55
C SER A 135 0.88 -3.84 8.36
N PRO A 136 1.00 -4.75 7.37
CA PRO A 136 2.30 -5.23 6.90
C PRO A 136 3.14 -4.06 6.35
N GLU A 137 4.46 -4.24 6.40
CA GLU A 137 5.53 -3.28 6.11
C GLU A 137 5.35 -2.47 4.81
N GLY A 138 5.96 -1.28 4.76
CA GLY A 138 6.32 -0.65 3.48
C GLY A 138 7.60 -1.29 2.93
N GLU A 139 7.74 -1.36 1.62
CA GLU A 139 8.84 -2.10 0.96
C GLU A 139 10.25 -1.67 1.46
N ASP A 140 11.10 -2.67 1.73
CA ASP A 140 12.56 -2.62 1.93
C ASP A 140 13.16 -2.15 3.29
N GLN A 141 12.44 -2.04 4.41
CA GLN A 141 13.06 -1.63 5.71
C GLN A 141 13.89 -2.73 6.36
N THR A 142 13.35 -3.94 6.43
CA THR A 142 14.05 -5.09 7.03
C THR A 142 15.36 -5.48 6.30
N ALA A 143 15.46 -5.20 4.99
CA ALA A 143 16.69 -5.47 4.22
C ALA A 143 17.85 -4.51 4.58
N ASP A 144 17.55 -3.22 4.74
CA ASP A 144 18.54 -2.22 5.15
C ASP A 144 19.09 -2.54 6.55
N TYR A 145 18.21 -2.96 7.46
CA TYR A 145 18.61 -3.31 8.81
C TYR A 145 19.50 -4.55 8.86
N ALA A 146 19.18 -5.59 8.09
CA ALA A 146 19.95 -6.82 8.06
C ALA A 146 21.37 -6.67 7.48
N THR A 147 21.59 -5.64 6.64
CA THR A 147 22.88 -5.36 5.99
C THR A 147 23.64 -4.20 6.62
N ALA A 148 23.10 -3.62 7.70
CA ALA A 148 23.70 -2.50 8.38
C ALA A 148 25.05 -2.86 9.02
N GLN A 149 26.01 -1.93 8.92
CA GLN A 149 27.31 -2.06 9.59
C GLN A 149 27.28 -1.54 11.04
N SER A 150 26.31 -0.69 11.35
CA SER A 150 26.12 -0.08 12.66
C SER A 150 24.64 0.10 12.96
N ILE A 151 24.26 -0.12 14.22
CA ILE A 151 22.90 0.05 14.73
C ILE A 151 23.02 0.90 16.00
N GLY A 152 22.63 2.18 15.92
CA GLY A 152 22.79 3.12 17.02
C GLY A 152 24.23 3.17 17.53
N PRO A 153 24.48 2.84 18.82
CA PRO A 153 25.83 2.82 19.38
C PRO A 153 26.64 1.58 18.99
N LEU A 154 26.03 0.55 18.39
CA LEU A 154 26.63 -0.76 18.17
C LEU A 154 27.33 -0.88 16.82
N GLY A 155 28.55 -1.43 16.83
CA GLY A 155 29.18 -1.98 15.64
C GLY A 155 28.73 -3.42 15.41
N VAL A 156 28.00 -3.70 14.33
CA VAL A 156 27.41 -5.03 14.09
C VAL A 156 28.47 -6.14 14.03
N SER A 157 29.66 -5.82 13.52
CA SER A 157 30.80 -6.74 13.46
C SER A 157 31.41 -7.12 14.81
N GLU A 158 31.08 -6.41 15.89
CA GLU A 158 31.57 -6.70 17.25
C GLU A 158 30.86 -7.92 17.86
N TYR A 159 29.73 -8.32 17.28
CA TYR A 159 28.91 -9.45 17.71
C TYR A 159 29.10 -10.66 16.76
N PRO A 160 29.23 -11.90 17.26
CA PRO A 160 29.19 -13.11 16.43
C PRO A 160 27.87 -13.21 15.65
N GLU A 161 27.88 -13.78 14.43
CA GLU A 161 26.69 -13.84 13.56
C GLU A 161 25.52 -14.56 14.23
N GLU A 162 25.80 -15.62 14.99
CA GLU A 162 24.83 -16.40 15.76
C GLU A 162 24.23 -15.63 16.96
N SER A 163 24.78 -14.46 17.29
CA SER A 163 24.32 -13.60 18.39
C SER A 163 23.69 -12.29 17.87
N ARG A 164 23.36 -12.24 16.58
CA ARG A 164 22.67 -11.12 15.93
C ARG A 164 21.24 -11.53 15.62
N PHE A 165 20.29 -10.91 16.30
CA PHE A 165 18.89 -11.27 16.20
C PHE A 165 18.06 -10.12 15.61
N TYR A 166 17.07 -10.49 14.81
CA TYR A 166 16.17 -9.55 14.15
C TYR A 166 14.75 -10.07 14.29
N GLY A 167 13.86 -9.27 14.88
CA GLY A 167 12.46 -9.61 15.09
C GLY A 167 11.53 -8.62 14.39
N PHE A 168 10.43 -9.14 13.86
CA PHE A 168 9.36 -8.34 13.28
C PHE A 168 8.08 -8.57 14.09
N ALA A 169 7.72 -7.62 14.96
CA ALA A 169 6.58 -7.76 15.85
C ALA A 169 5.31 -7.22 15.20
N SER A 170 4.33 -8.08 14.93
CA SER A 170 3.11 -7.70 14.22
C SER A 170 1.93 -8.61 14.59
N PRO A 171 0.66 -8.16 14.46
CA PRO A 171 -0.48 -9.06 14.60
C PRO A 171 -0.49 -10.12 13.50
N THR A 172 -0.01 -9.76 12.30
CA THR A 172 0.08 -10.64 11.13
C THR A 172 1.47 -10.52 10.52
N ILE A 173 2.15 -11.65 10.40
CA ILE A 173 3.51 -11.70 9.86
C ILE A 173 3.44 -11.66 8.32
N PRO A 174 4.03 -10.64 7.67
CA PRO A 174 4.09 -10.56 6.21
C PRO A 174 4.92 -11.72 5.63
N ARG A 175 4.66 -12.10 4.37
CA ARG A 175 5.42 -13.17 3.70
C ARG A 175 6.77 -12.70 3.15
N ASP A 176 6.94 -11.40 3.06
CA ASP A 176 7.96 -10.65 2.34
C ASP A 176 8.99 -9.97 3.25
N ILE A 177 8.96 -10.24 4.56
CA ILE A 177 10.02 -9.80 5.48
C ILE A 177 11.37 -10.41 5.07
N HIS A 178 12.45 -9.65 5.26
CA HIS A 178 13.80 -10.14 4.94
C HIS A 178 14.11 -11.45 5.69
N PRO A 179 14.79 -12.46 5.07
CA PRO A 179 15.01 -13.77 5.69
C PRO A 179 15.76 -13.78 7.03
N ALA A 180 16.47 -12.71 7.36
CA ALA A 180 17.12 -12.54 8.65
C ALA A 180 16.12 -12.27 9.80
N PHE A 181 14.95 -11.71 9.48
CA PHE A 181 13.92 -11.38 10.46
C PHE A 181 13.02 -12.57 10.75
N GLN A 182 12.68 -12.74 12.02
CA GLN A 182 11.71 -13.72 12.50
C GLN A 182 10.45 -13.01 12.97
N GLY A 183 9.29 -13.53 12.57
CA GLY A 183 8.00 -12.92 12.90
C GLY A 183 7.57 -13.21 14.33
N VAL A 184 7.42 -12.16 15.15
CA VAL A 184 6.98 -12.23 16.54
C VAL A 184 5.52 -11.76 16.61
N ARG A 185 4.59 -12.62 17.02
CA ARG A 185 3.17 -12.22 17.11
C ARG A 185 2.93 -11.42 18.40
N TRP A 186 2.21 -10.30 18.29
CA TRP A 186 1.75 -9.54 19.48
C TRP A 186 0.95 -10.39 20.45
N GLU A 187 0.16 -11.32 19.94
CA GLU A 187 -0.55 -12.33 20.72
C GLU A 187 0.38 -13.15 21.63
N SER A 188 1.55 -13.55 21.13
CA SER A 188 2.55 -14.30 21.90
C SER A 188 3.18 -13.41 22.98
N VAL A 189 3.51 -12.16 22.66
CA VAL A 189 4.03 -11.19 23.62
C VAL A 189 3.01 -10.93 24.74
N GLY A 190 1.75 -10.65 24.38
CA GLY A 190 0.68 -10.42 25.35
C GLY A 190 0.41 -11.64 26.23
N SER A 191 0.53 -12.85 25.69
CA SER A 191 0.39 -14.10 26.46
C SER A 191 1.51 -14.30 27.47
N GLN A 192 2.77 -14.10 27.07
CA GLN A 192 3.92 -14.18 27.98
C GLN A 192 3.86 -13.11 29.08
N PHE A 193 3.44 -11.89 28.74
CA PHE A 193 3.26 -10.82 29.72
C PHE A 193 2.14 -11.16 30.71
N ALA A 194 1.02 -11.71 30.23
CA ALA A 194 -0.06 -12.16 31.09
C ALA A 194 0.35 -13.32 32.02
N GLU A 195 1.17 -14.25 31.54
CA GLU A 195 1.73 -15.32 32.35
C GLU A 195 2.66 -14.78 33.44
N ALA A 196 3.65 -13.97 33.07
CA ALA A 196 4.55 -13.31 34.03
C ALA A 196 3.79 -12.47 35.06
N ARG A 197 2.74 -11.76 34.62
CA ARG A 197 1.84 -10.97 35.46
C ARG A 197 1.12 -11.81 36.53
N ASN A 198 0.78 -13.07 36.24
CA ASN A 198 0.12 -13.97 37.21
C ASN A 198 1.04 -14.38 38.37
N HIS A 199 2.36 -14.28 38.16
CA HIS A 199 3.36 -14.60 39.18
C HIS A 199 3.75 -13.39 40.05
N LEU A 200 3.28 -12.19 39.72
CA LEU A 200 3.53 -10.99 40.52
C LEU A 200 2.62 -10.94 41.75
N SER A 201 3.21 -10.67 42.91
CA SER A 201 2.45 -10.33 44.11
C SER A 201 2.08 -8.85 44.13
N LEU A 202 0.80 -8.55 44.34
CA LEU A 202 0.30 -7.17 44.52
C LEU A 202 0.93 -6.44 45.72
N THR A 203 1.57 -7.18 46.65
CA THR A 203 2.25 -6.60 47.82
C THR A 203 3.72 -6.23 47.56
N THR A 204 4.29 -6.69 46.45
CA THR A 204 5.73 -6.54 46.15
C THR A 204 6.01 -5.42 45.15
N TYR A 205 5.05 -5.12 44.26
CA TYR A 205 5.23 -4.16 43.17
C TYR A 205 4.32 -2.94 43.31
N PRO A 206 4.72 -1.75 42.81
CA PRO A 206 3.87 -0.57 42.84
C PRO A 206 2.57 -0.79 42.08
N THR A 207 1.43 -0.48 42.70
CA THR A 207 0.09 -0.65 42.09
C THR A 207 -0.01 0.06 40.74
N ARG A 208 0.62 1.23 40.60
CA ARG A 208 0.61 1.98 39.34
C ARG A 208 1.26 1.19 38.19
N SER A 209 2.41 0.57 38.44
CA SER A 209 3.10 -0.25 37.44
C SER A 209 2.26 -1.44 37.03
N ILE A 210 1.59 -2.08 37.99
CA ILE A 210 0.68 -3.21 37.74
C ILE A 210 -0.49 -2.78 36.86
N VAL A 211 -1.10 -1.62 37.15
CA VAL A 211 -2.18 -1.07 36.31
C VAL A 211 -1.69 -0.76 34.90
N GLN A 212 -0.51 -0.14 34.74
CA GLN A 212 0.05 0.15 33.40
C GLN A 212 0.33 -1.12 32.59
N LEU A 213 0.78 -2.19 33.25
CA LEU A 213 0.98 -3.49 32.64
C LEU A 213 -0.36 -4.15 32.24
N ASP A 214 -1.35 -4.12 33.13
CA ASP A 214 -2.69 -4.65 32.85
C ASP A 214 -3.35 -3.89 31.68
N ASP A 215 -3.13 -2.57 31.61
CA ASP A 215 -3.57 -1.68 30.52
C ASP A 215 -2.93 -2.07 29.17
N PHE A 216 -1.63 -2.35 29.16
CA PHE A 216 -0.93 -2.83 27.97
C PHE A 216 -1.43 -4.20 27.51
N ILE A 217 -1.53 -5.17 28.43
CA ILE A 217 -2.02 -6.53 28.12
C ILE A 217 -3.43 -6.46 27.54
N ALA A 218 -4.30 -5.61 28.11
CA ALA A 218 -5.64 -5.39 27.59
C ALA A 218 -5.61 -4.75 26.20
N THR A 219 -4.78 -3.73 25.97
CA THR A 219 -4.61 -3.08 24.65
C THR A 219 -4.21 -4.09 23.58
N VAL A 220 -3.23 -4.95 23.87
CA VAL A 220 -2.81 -6.01 22.94
C VAL A 220 -3.98 -6.94 22.62
N ARG A 221 -4.72 -7.40 23.64
CA ARG A 221 -5.87 -8.30 23.45
C ARG A 221 -7.00 -7.67 22.63
N THR A 222 -7.35 -6.42 22.90
CA THR A 222 -8.39 -5.72 22.12
C THR A 222 -7.97 -5.63 20.66
N ALA A 223 -6.76 -5.15 20.38
CA ALA A 223 -6.28 -5.00 19.01
C ALA A 223 -6.25 -6.34 18.25
N MET A 224 -5.84 -7.43 18.90
CA MET A 224 -5.89 -8.77 18.28
C MET A 224 -7.34 -9.21 18.01
N THR A 225 -8.25 -8.95 18.95
CA THR A 225 -9.66 -9.35 18.82
C THR A 225 -10.39 -8.55 17.74
N GLU A 226 -10.15 -7.23 17.68
CA GLU A 226 -10.71 -6.35 16.66
C GLU A 226 -10.22 -6.75 15.27
N GLN A 227 -8.94 -7.07 15.11
CA GLN A 227 -8.40 -7.50 13.81
C GLN A 227 -8.97 -8.86 13.36
N ASP A 228 -9.11 -9.82 14.28
CA ASP A 228 -9.77 -11.10 14.01
C ASP A 228 -11.25 -10.92 13.64
N THR A 229 -11.94 -10.00 14.33
CA THR A 229 -13.35 -9.69 14.08
C THR A 229 -13.52 -8.98 12.74
N ASP A 230 -12.71 -7.98 12.42
CA ASP A 230 -12.70 -7.29 11.14
C ASP A 230 -12.41 -8.26 9.99
N THR A 231 -11.46 -9.18 10.17
CA THR A 231 -11.14 -10.20 9.16
C THR A 231 -12.31 -11.18 8.95
N ARG A 232 -12.91 -11.67 10.03
CA ARG A 232 -14.07 -12.58 9.95
C ARG A 232 -15.31 -11.90 9.39
N GLU A 233 -15.54 -10.65 9.75
CA GLU A 233 -16.66 -9.86 9.25
C GLU A 233 -16.47 -9.53 7.77
N LYS A 234 -15.27 -9.13 7.34
CA LYS A 234 -14.93 -8.98 5.91
C LYS A 234 -15.15 -10.28 5.13
N ALA A 235 -14.71 -11.42 5.67
CA ALA A 235 -14.93 -12.72 5.03
C ALA A 235 -16.41 -13.07 4.95
N ARG A 236 -17.17 -12.84 6.02
CA ARG A 236 -18.62 -13.04 6.07
C ARG A 236 -19.32 -12.15 5.03
N LEU A 237 -19.03 -10.85 5.03
CA LEU A 237 -19.57 -9.88 4.08
C LEU A 237 -19.25 -10.28 2.64
N TYR A 238 -18.02 -10.74 2.37
CA TYR A 238 -17.66 -11.24 1.04
C TYR A 238 -18.54 -12.44 0.63
N PHE A 239 -18.77 -13.41 1.52
CA PHE A 239 -19.64 -14.55 1.20
C PHE A 239 -21.12 -14.16 1.10
N GLU A 240 -21.57 -13.22 1.92
CA GLU A 240 -22.94 -12.72 1.95
C GLU A 240 -23.28 -11.95 0.67
N TYR A 241 -22.33 -11.14 0.17
CA TYR A 241 -22.52 -10.29 -1.01
C TYR A 241 -21.80 -10.80 -2.26
N ARG A 242 -21.43 -12.08 -2.30
CA ARG A 242 -20.62 -12.63 -3.38
C ARG A 242 -21.30 -12.48 -4.74
N GLU A 243 -22.61 -12.73 -4.81
CA GLU A 243 -23.36 -12.68 -6.06
C GLU A 243 -23.46 -11.24 -6.58
N GLU A 244 -23.61 -10.27 -5.67
CA GLU A 244 -23.64 -8.84 -5.98
C GLU A 244 -22.28 -8.33 -6.46
N ILE A 245 -21.18 -8.79 -5.84
CA ILE A 245 -19.82 -8.51 -6.29
C ILE A 245 -19.61 -9.09 -7.69
N ASP A 246 -19.93 -10.36 -7.90
CA ASP A 246 -19.80 -11.03 -9.20
C ASP A 246 -20.66 -10.32 -10.27
N ALA A 247 -21.87 -9.89 -9.94
CA ALA A 247 -22.75 -9.15 -10.84
C ALA A 247 -22.20 -7.75 -11.17
N ALA A 248 -21.63 -7.05 -10.20
CA ALA A 248 -20.99 -5.75 -10.42
C ALA A 248 -19.74 -5.89 -11.30
N GLU A 249 -18.88 -6.89 -11.04
CA GLU A 249 -17.71 -7.17 -11.86
C GLU A 249 -18.09 -7.53 -13.30
N LYS A 250 -19.16 -8.33 -13.47
CA LYS A 250 -19.70 -8.65 -14.79
C LYS A 250 -20.24 -7.40 -15.49
N ALA A 251 -20.98 -6.54 -14.80
CA ALA A 251 -21.50 -5.31 -15.38
C ALA A 251 -20.38 -4.37 -15.84
N VAL A 252 -19.29 -4.26 -15.08
CA VAL A 252 -18.07 -3.52 -15.51
C VAL A 252 -17.47 -4.13 -16.76
N THR A 253 -17.33 -5.46 -16.78
CA THR A 253 -16.79 -6.19 -17.93
C THR A 253 -17.61 -5.97 -19.19
N ASP A 254 -18.94 -6.11 -19.08
CA ASP A 254 -19.88 -5.91 -20.18
C ASP A 254 -19.83 -4.45 -20.66
N LEU A 255 -19.84 -3.47 -19.74
CA LEU A 255 -19.75 -2.04 -20.10
C LEU A 255 -18.46 -1.72 -20.87
N VAL A 256 -17.31 -2.23 -20.41
CA VAL A 256 -16.02 -2.00 -21.08
C VAL A 256 -15.99 -2.67 -22.46
N LYS A 257 -16.46 -3.92 -22.57
CA LYS A 257 -16.36 -4.71 -23.80
C LYS A 257 -17.41 -4.34 -24.83
N ASP A 258 -18.64 -4.14 -24.41
CA ASP A 258 -19.78 -4.01 -25.32
C ASP A 258 -20.06 -2.55 -25.64
N GLU A 259 -19.97 -1.64 -24.65
CA GLU A 259 -20.25 -0.22 -24.86
C GLU A 259 -18.96 0.58 -25.13
N LEU A 260 -17.97 0.59 -24.24
CA LEU A 260 -16.81 1.47 -24.38
C LEU A 260 -15.87 1.09 -25.52
N ARG A 261 -15.86 -0.16 -25.97
CA ARG A 261 -15.11 -0.52 -27.19
C ARG A 261 -15.90 -0.09 -28.41
N HIS A 262 -17.14 -0.55 -28.56
CA HIS A 262 -17.84 -0.46 -29.84
C HIS A 262 -18.66 0.83 -30.01
N ASP A 263 -19.19 1.41 -28.93
CA ASP A 263 -20.13 2.54 -28.97
C ASP A 263 -19.79 3.63 -27.94
N TRP A 264 -18.49 3.87 -27.77
CA TRP A 264 -17.95 4.75 -26.74
C TRP A 264 -18.46 6.19 -26.85
N THR A 265 -18.72 6.68 -28.06
CA THR A 265 -19.21 8.04 -28.29
C THR A 265 -20.56 8.26 -27.62
N THR A 266 -21.47 7.29 -27.70
CA THR A 266 -22.83 7.34 -27.15
C THR A 266 -22.81 7.50 -25.63
N VAL A 267 -21.86 6.84 -24.94
CA VAL A 267 -21.64 6.99 -23.50
C VAL A 267 -21.35 8.45 -23.10
N PHE A 268 -20.60 9.18 -23.93
CA PHE A 268 -20.23 10.57 -23.66
C PHE A 268 -21.23 11.59 -24.23
N THR A 269 -21.81 11.35 -25.41
CA THR A 269 -22.63 12.34 -26.10
C THR A 269 -24.10 12.35 -25.69
N GLU A 270 -24.69 11.20 -25.33
CA GLU A 270 -26.13 11.11 -25.06
C GLU A 270 -26.52 11.36 -23.59
N LYS A 271 -25.57 11.24 -22.65
CA LYS A 271 -25.85 11.27 -21.20
C LYS A 271 -25.50 12.59 -20.50
N GLU A 272 -25.62 13.73 -21.17
CA GLU A 272 -25.22 15.07 -20.63
C GLU A 272 -23.78 15.13 -20.08
N SER A 273 -22.92 14.20 -20.53
CA SER A 273 -21.58 13.96 -19.99
C SER A 273 -20.48 14.31 -20.99
N ALA A 274 -20.84 14.98 -22.09
CA ALA A 274 -19.89 15.36 -23.13
C ALA A 274 -18.88 16.34 -22.51
N PRO A 275 -17.57 16.10 -22.66
CA PRO A 275 -16.57 17.04 -22.20
C PRO A 275 -16.84 18.43 -22.78
N SER A 276 -16.83 19.45 -21.92
CA SER A 276 -17.16 20.83 -22.31
C SER A 276 -16.27 21.42 -23.42
N PHE A 277 -15.15 20.78 -23.74
CA PHE A 277 -14.24 21.15 -24.82
C PHE A 277 -14.55 20.48 -26.16
N TRP A 278 -15.51 19.55 -26.21
CA TRP A 278 -16.02 19.00 -27.47
C TRP A 278 -17.04 19.96 -28.08
N ASP A 279 -16.63 20.59 -29.17
CA ASP A 279 -17.45 21.38 -30.07
C ASP A 279 -17.57 20.70 -31.45
N ASP A 280 -18.26 21.34 -32.39
CA ASP A 280 -18.44 20.86 -33.76
C ASP A 280 -17.13 20.68 -34.55
N SER A 281 -15.99 21.14 -34.01
CA SER A 281 -14.68 20.94 -34.63
C SER A 281 -14.08 19.56 -34.33
N TRP A 282 -14.68 18.77 -33.43
CA TRP A 282 -14.27 17.39 -33.14
C TRP A 282 -15.10 16.38 -33.91
N HIS A 283 -14.44 15.31 -34.37
CA HIS A 283 -15.09 14.19 -35.04
C HIS A 283 -14.48 12.86 -34.58
N PHE A 284 -15.24 11.78 -34.81
CA PHE A 284 -14.97 10.46 -34.25
C PHE A 284 -14.73 9.44 -35.38
N PRO A 285 -13.51 9.35 -35.94
CA PRO A 285 -13.25 8.57 -37.16
C PRO A 285 -13.31 7.05 -36.96
N ALA A 286 -13.23 6.55 -35.73
CA ALA A 286 -13.31 5.13 -35.41
C ALA A 286 -14.40 4.87 -34.35
N ILE A 287 -15.63 4.68 -34.82
CA ILE A 287 -16.79 4.19 -34.05
C ILE A 287 -17.04 2.74 -34.49
N GLY A 288 -17.37 1.84 -33.56
CA GLY A 288 -17.64 0.42 -33.86
C GLY A 288 -16.41 -0.50 -33.89
N TYR A 289 -15.23 0.00 -33.53
CA TYR A 289 -13.99 -0.77 -33.47
C TYR A 289 -13.61 -1.09 -32.03
N ASN A 290 -12.65 -1.98 -31.80
CA ASN A 290 -12.19 -2.37 -30.46
C ASN A 290 -11.48 -1.23 -29.68
N HIS A 291 -11.47 -0.02 -30.25
CA HIS A 291 -10.79 1.18 -29.80
C HIS A 291 -11.55 2.41 -30.30
N GLY A 292 -11.52 3.49 -29.53
CA GLY A 292 -12.10 4.78 -29.91
C GLY A 292 -11.06 5.72 -30.51
N GLN A 293 -11.45 6.55 -31.46
CA GLN A 293 -10.64 7.67 -31.92
C GLN A 293 -11.46 8.95 -31.99
N PHE A 294 -10.85 10.07 -31.63
CA PHE A 294 -11.40 11.40 -31.89
C PHE A 294 -10.30 12.38 -32.27
N ALA A 295 -10.62 13.30 -33.17
CA ALA A 295 -9.68 14.27 -33.70
C ALA A 295 -10.40 15.58 -34.00
N ARG A 296 -9.65 16.68 -34.04
CA ARG A 296 -10.21 17.93 -34.58
C ARG A 296 -10.14 17.87 -36.11
N THR A 297 -11.17 18.36 -36.80
CA THR A 297 -11.19 18.48 -38.26
C THR A 297 -9.94 19.20 -38.78
N SER A 298 -9.51 20.20 -38.02
CA SER A 298 -8.36 21.01 -38.35
C SER A 298 -7.01 20.24 -38.28
N TRP A 299 -6.96 19.09 -37.59
CA TRP A 299 -5.75 18.26 -37.38
C TRP A 299 -5.49 17.25 -38.51
N GLN A 300 -6.31 17.29 -39.56
CA GLN A 300 -6.06 16.54 -40.78
C GLN A 300 -5.30 17.42 -41.79
N THR A 301 -4.22 16.88 -42.34
CA THR A 301 -3.44 17.56 -43.37
C THR A 301 -3.83 17.07 -44.78
N PRO A 302 -3.68 17.89 -45.83
CA PRO A 302 -3.91 17.46 -47.22
C PRO A 302 -3.04 16.27 -47.67
N ASN A 303 -1.92 16.02 -47.00
CA ASN A 303 -0.97 14.94 -47.30
C ASN A 303 -1.36 13.60 -46.64
N GLY A 304 -2.55 13.52 -46.01
CA GLY A 304 -3.04 12.29 -45.37
C GLY A 304 -2.44 12.01 -43.99
N ILE A 305 -1.71 12.96 -43.40
CA ILE A 305 -1.28 12.89 -41.98
C ILE A 305 -2.45 13.36 -41.12
N ASN A 306 -2.80 12.57 -40.10
CA ASN A 306 -3.90 12.85 -39.18
C ASN A 306 -3.47 12.66 -37.73
N VAL A 307 -3.52 13.74 -36.94
CA VAL A 307 -3.31 13.69 -35.49
C VAL A 307 -4.64 13.45 -34.79
N HIS A 308 -4.70 12.43 -33.94
CA HIS A 308 -5.93 12.03 -33.27
C HIS A 308 -5.64 11.47 -31.89
N PHE A 309 -6.60 11.60 -30.97
CA PHE A 309 -6.60 10.81 -29.75
C PHE A 309 -7.13 9.41 -30.03
N LYS A 310 -6.55 8.43 -29.35
CA LYS A 310 -6.92 7.03 -29.39
C LYS A 310 -7.15 6.53 -27.98
N HIS A 311 -8.29 5.91 -27.75
CA HIS A 311 -8.65 5.26 -26.50
C HIS A 311 -8.67 3.75 -26.68
N HIS A 312 -8.10 3.03 -25.72
CA HIS A 312 -8.25 1.58 -25.59
C HIS A 312 -8.89 1.28 -24.24
N PRO A 313 -10.21 1.04 -24.20
CA PRO A 313 -10.90 0.74 -22.96
C PRO A 313 -10.36 -0.52 -22.32
N ASP A 314 -9.97 -0.37 -21.06
CA ASP A 314 -9.36 -1.39 -20.25
C ASP A 314 -10.08 -1.48 -18.89
N GLU A 315 -10.30 -2.71 -18.42
CA GLU A 315 -11.06 -2.98 -17.20
C GLU A 315 -10.31 -2.49 -15.95
N GLU A 316 -8.97 -2.56 -15.92
CA GLU A 316 -8.14 -2.14 -14.81
C GLU A 316 -8.20 -0.61 -14.64
N ASN A 317 -7.99 0.12 -15.73
CA ASN A 317 -8.13 1.58 -15.74
C ASN A 317 -9.56 2.00 -15.35
N PHE A 318 -10.58 1.31 -15.87
CA PHE A 318 -11.97 1.62 -15.55
C PHE A 318 -12.29 1.39 -14.06
N ARG A 319 -11.77 0.30 -13.46
CA ARG A 319 -11.89 0.05 -12.01
C ARG A 319 -11.21 1.14 -11.18
N ALA A 320 -10.10 1.70 -11.65
CA ALA A 320 -9.45 2.85 -11.05
C ALA A 320 -10.21 4.18 -11.25
N GLY A 321 -11.30 4.17 -12.03
CA GLY A 321 -12.06 5.38 -12.37
C GLY A 321 -11.38 6.24 -13.44
N GLU A 322 -10.50 5.64 -14.23
CA GLU A 322 -9.68 6.31 -15.23
C GLU A 322 -10.03 5.88 -16.66
N ILE A 323 -9.89 6.82 -17.59
CA ILE A 323 -10.06 6.59 -19.03
C ILE A 323 -8.84 7.21 -19.72
N ASP A 324 -8.01 6.36 -20.34
CA ASP A 324 -6.75 6.77 -20.99
C ASP A 324 -6.97 7.17 -22.45
N PHE A 325 -6.50 8.35 -22.83
CA PHE A 325 -6.51 8.84 -24.20
C PHE A 325 -5.07 9.15 -24.63
N ARG A 326 -4.62 8.48 -25.68
CA ARG A 326 -3.27 8.65 -26.22
C ARG A 326 -3.31 9.45 -27.50
N LEU A 327 -2.48 10.48 -27.60
CA LEU A 327 -2.31 11.22 -28.84
C LEU A 327 -1.47 10.37 -29.82
N ASP A 328 -2.00 10.14 -31.02
CA ASP A 328 -1.41 9.30 -32.07
C ASP A 328 -1.40 10.05 -33.42
N ILE A 329 -0.47 9.67 -34.30
CA ILE A 329 -0.29 10.24 -35.63
C ILE A 329 -0.49 9.13 -36.67
N GLY A 330 -1.62 9.19 -37.37
CA GLY A 330 -1.88 8.39 -38.56
C GLY A 330 -1.14 8.95 -39.77
N ALA A 331 -0.47 8.10 -40.55
CA ALA A 331 0.17 8.45 -41.81
C ALA A 331 0.00 7.31 -42.84
N PRO A 332 -0.04 7.61 -44.15
CA PRO A 332 -0.11 6.59 -45.21
C PRO A 332 1.07 5.62 -45.17
N LYS A 333 0.87 4.36 -45.59
CA LYS A 333 1.94 3.33 -45.61
C LYS A 333 3.18 3.79 -46.39
N GLU A 334 2.98 4.47 -47.52
CA GLU A 334 4.05 4.99 -48.39
C GLU A 334 4.97 6.00 -47.68
N VAL A 335 4.43 6.74 -46.69
CA VAL A 335 5.19 7.71 -45.87
C VAL A 335 5.91 7.00 -44.72
N ARG A 336 5.42 5.83 -44.27
CA ARG A 336 5.96 5.07 -43.12
C ARG A 336 7.24 4.29 -43.45
N ASP A 337 7.39 3.86 -44.70
CA ASP A 337 8.42 2.91 -45.12
C ASP A 337 9.67 3.54 -45.78
N GLY A 338 9.70 4.87 -45.96
CA GLY A 338 10.91 5.59 -46.41
C GLY A 338 11.89 5.89 -45.25
N GLU A 339 13.20 5.72 -45.49
CA GLU A 339 14.26 5.95 -44.48
C GLU A 339 14.25 7.37 -43.87
N ASP A 340 13.74 8.38 -44.60
CA ASP A 340 13.66 9.79 -44.20
C ASP A 340 12.22 10.27 -43.87
N GLY A 341 11.20 9.41 -44.00
CA GLY A 341 9.78 9.81 -43.83
C GLY A 341 9.36 10.12 -42.38
N ARG A 342 10.24 9.87 -41.42
CA ARG A 342 9.93 9.87 -39.97
C ARG A 342 10.22 11.20 -39.27
N GLN A 343 11.22 11.94 -39.75
CA GLN A 343 11.59 13.25 -39.22
C GLN A 343 10.59 14.36 -39.63
N PRO A 344 10.08 14.40 -40.88
CA PRO A 344 9.02 15.33 -41.28
C PRO A 344 7.72 15.13 -40.50
N LEU A 345 7.36 13.89 -40.12
CA LEU A 345 6.18 13.61 -39.30
C LEU A 345 6.29 14.18 -37.89
N ARG A 346 7.49 14.12 -37.29
CA ARG A 346 7.77 14.68 -35.96
C ARG A 346 7.82 16.21 -36.00
N GLU A 347 8.44 16.79 -37.02
CA GLU A 347 8.51 18.25 -37.20
C GLU A 347 7.13 18.84 -37.48
N GLU A 348 6.31 18.18 -38.32
CA GLU A 348 4.92 18.56 -38.55
C GLU A 348 4.06 18.42 -37.29
N PHE A 349 4.29 17.39 -36.47
CA PHE A 349 3.62 17.22 -35.19
C PHE A 349 3.95 18.34 -34.20
N LEU A 350 5.24 18.66 -34.03
CA LEU A 350 5.67 19.75 -33.16
C LEU A 350 5.16 21.10 -33.68
N ARG A 351 5.14 21.31 -35.00
CA ARG A 351 4.54 22.49 -35.64
C ARG A 351 3.03 22.57 -35.37
N LEU A 352 2.30 21.47 -35.43
CA LEU A 352 0.86 21.44 -35.16
C LEU A 352 0.53 21.67 -33.67
N LEU A 353 1.37 21.18 -32.75
CA LEU A 353 1.25 21.50 -31.32
C LEU A 353 1.50 22.99 -31.03
N ASP A 354 2.54 23.56 -31.65
CA ASP A 354 2.99 24.94 -31.44
C ASP A 354 2.06 25.98 -32.11
N GLU A 355 1.65 25.75 -33.37
CA GLU A 355 0.78 26.68 -34.12
C GLU A 355 -0.65 26.73 -33.60
N ARG A 356 -1.13 25.67 -32.94
CA ARG A 356 -2.57 25.50 -32.68
C ARG A 356 -2.99 25.61 -31.23
N GLN A 357 -2.05 25.98 -30.34
CA GLN A 357 -2.29 26.15 -28.90
C GLN A 357 -3.20 25.03 -28.37
N VAL A 358 -2.74 23.79 -28.45
CA VAL A 358 -3.47 22.68 -27.81
C VAL A 358 -3.50 22.99 -26.31
N LYS A 359 -4.61 23.59 -25.86
CA LYS A 359 -4.85 23.84 -24.45
C LYS A 359 -5.10 22.48 -23.81
N ILE A 360 -4.03 21.90 -23.30
CA ILE A 360 -4.08 20.79 -22.35
C ILE A 360 -4.99 21.24 -21.20
N PRO A 361 -6.09 20.53 -20.90
CA PRO A 361 -6.93 20.84 -19.75
C PRO A 361 -6.09 20.85 -18.46
N GLU A 362 -6.35 21.79 -17.54
CA GLU A 362 -5.61 21.88 -16.26
C GLU A 362 -5.70 20.60 -15.41
N SER A 363 -6.67 19.72 -15.69
CA SER A 363 -6.88 18.44 -15.03
C SER A 363 -6.06 17.28 -15.61
N ALA A 364 -5.18 17.53 -16.58
CA ALA A 364 -4.41 16.50 -17.24
C ALA A 364 -2.99 16.36 -16.68
N THR A 365 -2.66 15.15 -16.24
CA THR A 365 -1.33 14.83 -15.73
C THR A 365 -0.48 14.25 -16.86
N VAL A 366 0.54 15.01 -17.29
CA VAL A 366 1.53 14.54 -18.28
C VAL A 366 2.53 13.63 -17.56
N VAL A 367 2.45 12.32 -17.80
CA VAL A 367 3.43 11.33 -17.31
C VAL A 367 4.32 10.92 -18.47
N ALA A 368 5.62 11.22 -18.38
CA ALA A 368 6.61 10.90 -19.40
C ALA A 368 7.44 9.68 -18.99
N GLU A 369 7.14 8.50 -19.53
CA GLU A 369 8.02 7.33 -19.44
C GLU A 369 8.07 6.56 -20.77
N ALA A 370 9.26 6.56 -21.39
CA ALA A 370 9.50 5.81 -22.62
C ALA A 370 9.87 4.34 -22.29
N ARG A 371 8.98 3.39 -22.60
CA ARG A 371 9.31 1.95 -22.66
C ARG A 371 8.92 1.34 -24.01
N TRP A 372 9.83 0.51 -24.54
CA TRP A 372 9.73 -0.17 -25.84
C TRP A 372 9.17 -1.58 -25.65
N GLU A 373 8.00 -1.86 -26.23
CA GLU A 373 7.50 -3.24 -26.37
C GLU A 373 7.45 -3.60 -27.85
N GLY A 374 8.36 -4.49 -28.27
CA GLY A 374 8.32 -5.11 -29.58
C GLY A 374 7.14 -6.08 -29.66
N SER A 375 6.05 -5.68 -30.31
CA SER A 375 4.99 -6.63 -30.68
C SER A 375 5.55 -7.59 -31.74
N ARG A 376 5.87 -8.82 -31.33
CA ARG A 376 5.98 -9.95 -32.28
C ARG A 376 4.61 -10.11 -32.93
N SER A 377 4.56 -9.94 -34.25
CA SER A 377 3.45 -10.47 -35.04
C SER A 377 3.45 -11.98 -34.87
N ILE A 378 2.35 -12.53 -34.35
CA ILE A 378 1.97 -13.91 -34.59
C ILE A 378 1.77 -14.00 -36.10
N GLY A 379 2.76 -14.58 -36.79
CA GLY A 379 2.69 -14.89 -38.21
C GLY A 379 1.86 -16.15 -38.40
N ASP A 380 0.95 -16.06 -39.35
CA ASP A 380 0.54 -17.09 -40.31
C ASP A 380 0.80 -18.54 -39.90
N THR A 381 -0.26 -19.21 -39.45
CA THR A 381 -0.41 -20.66 -39.61
C THR A 381 -0.90 -20.94 -41.03
N ASP A 382 -0.07 -21.61 -41.82
CA ASP A 382 -0.53 -22.63 -42.78
C ASP A 382 -1.19 -23.81 -42.05
#